data_AF-A0A9Q1FB31-F1
#
_entry.id   AF-A0A9Q1FB31-F1
#
_cell.length_a   1.000
_cell.length_b   1.000
_cell.length_c   1.000
_cell.angle_alpha   90.00
_cell.angle_beta   90.00
_cell.angle_gamma   90.00
#
_symmetry.space_group_name_H-M   'P 1'
#
loop_
_entity.id
_entity.type
_entity.pdbx_description
1 polymer ?
#
loop_
_entity_poly.entity_id
_entity_poly.type
_entity_poly.pdbx_seq_one_letter_code
_entity_poly.pdbx_strand_id
1 'polypeptide(L)'
;MAASSNSSLSGSSVSSDPEDYQPPIWKCYLYQLQQEAPRPKRITCPLEMENRPKYYGREFHAMISRERADELLGGAEGGYLIRESQRQPGTNTLALRFATQTLNYRLFYDGKHFVGEKRFESIHDLVTDALITLYIETKAAEYIAKMTTNPIYEHLGYTSLLRDKVTHRLGRGRPEGKRVTFQRDDKISSPLVRRTALRDGEKQCSYEKAHNFKVHTFRGPHWCEYCANFMWGLIAQGVRCSDCGLNVHKQCSKLVPSDCQPDLRRIKKVFSCDLTTLVKAHNTQRPMVVDICIREIEQRGLQSEGLYRVSGFTEHIEDVKLAFDRDGDKADISADMYADINTIAGALKLYLRDLPIPVITYDVYSKFIQAAKITNPDARLEAMHEGLLLLPPAHYETLRYLMTHLKRVTMFEKDNFMNAENLGIVFGPTLMQPPDQNTLATLNDMRYQKLIIQLLIEHEDVLF
;
A
#
# COMPACT_ATOMS: atom_id res chain seq x y z
N MET A 1 34.64 -26.25 -54.75
CA MET A 1 36.10 -26.18 -54.96
C MET A 1 36.39 -24.72 -55.31
N ALA A 2 36.91 -23.93 -54.35
CA ALA A 2 38.33 -23.54 -54.27
C ALA A 2 38.78 -22.70 -55.50
N ALA A 3 39.38 -21.51 -55.42
CA ALA A 3 39.97 -20.76 -54.31
C ALA A 3 40.27 -19.29 -54.73
N SER A 4 40.42 -18.41 -53.73
CA SER A 4 41.34 -17.25 -53.61
C SER A 4 41.34 -16.09 -54.63
N SER A 5 41.18 -14.84 -54.16
CA SER A 5 42.18 -13.74 -54.25
C SER A 5 41.65 -12.39 -53.71
N ASN A 6 42.37 -11.84 -52.71
CA ASN A 6 42.65 -10.44 -52.33
C ASN A 6 41.72 -9.26 -52.66
N SER A 7 41.44 -8.44 -51.63
CA SER A 7 41.69 -6.97 -51.67
C SER A 7 41.60 -6.29 -50.28
N SER A 8 42.76 -5.85 -49.81
CA SER A 8 43.10 -4.51 -49.29
C SER A 8 42.13 -3.70 -48.41
N LEU A 9 42.71 -3.29 -47.27
CA LEU A 9 42.30 -2.25 -46.33
C LEU A 9 41.82 -0.93 -46.98
N SER A 10 40.71 -0.40 -46.46
CA SER A 10 40.48 1.04 -46.36
C SER A 10 40.09 1.37 -44.93
N GLY A 11 40.99 2.06 -44.23
CA GLY A 11 40.77 2.53 -42.87
C GLY A 11 39.70 3.61 -42.82
N SER A 12 38.72 3.42 -41.94
CA SER A 12 37.95 4.50 -41.35
C SER A 12 38.39 4.62 -39.90
N SER A 13 39.23 5.64 -39.66
CA SER A 13 39.64 6.10 -38.34
C SER A 13 38.41 6.41 -37.48
N VAL A 14 38.14 5.57 -36.48
CA VAL A 14 37.21 5.91 -35.40
C VAL A 14 37.98 6.84 -34.46
N SER A 15 37.66 8.12 -34.52
CA SER A 15 38.01 9.10 -33.50
C SER A 15 37.29 8.70 -32.20
N SER A 16 38.04 8.15 -31.25
CA SER A 16 37.56 7.91 -29.89
C SER A 16 37.75 9.18 -29.07
N ASP A 17 36.73 10.04 -29.06
CA ASP A 17 36.61 11.10 -28.05
C ASP A 17 36.28 10.45 -26.68
N PRO A 18 36.99 10.78 -25.58
CA PRO A 18 36.76 10.14 -24.28
C PRO A 18 35.50 10.60 -23.52
N GLU A 19 34.65 11.47 -24.08
CA GLU A 19 33.66 12.23 -23.30
C GLU A 19 32.22 11.69 -23.27
N ASP A 20 31.89 10.56 -23.92
CA ASP A 20 30.48 10.11 -24.03
C ASP A 20 30.20 8.70 -23.48
N TYR A 21 31.01 8.21 -22.53
CA TYR A 21 30.72 6.95 -21.84
C TYR A 21 29.69 7.16 -20.72
N GLN A 22 28.42 6.89 -21.00
CA GLN A 22 27.38 6.77 -19.97
C GLN A 22 27.41 5.35 -19.36
N PRO A 23 27.72 5.20 -18.06
CA PRO A 23 27.68 3.90 -17.41
C PRO A 23 26.25 3.32 -17.43
N PRO A 24 26.10 1.98 -17.48
CA PRO A 24 24.78 1.36 -17.47
C PRO A 24 24.01 1.74 -16.21
N ILE A 25 22.73 2.08 -16.39
CA ILE A 25 21.83 2.48 -15.31
C ILE A 25 21.83 1.43 -14.17
N TRP A 26 21.74 0.15 -14.52
CA TRP A 26 21.68 -0.95 -13.57
C TRP A 26 23.08 -1.39 -13.12
N LYS A 27 23.35 -1.26 -11.83
CA LYS A 27 24.64 -1.59 -11.22
C LYS A 27 24.73 -3.10 -10.98
N CYS A 28 25.78 -3.72 -11.50
CA CYS A 28 25.97 -5.18 -11.46
C CYS A 28 26.85 -5.68 -10.29
N TYR A 29 27.47 -4.79 -9.52
CA TYR A 29 28.44 -5.15 -8.47
C TYR A 29 27.88 -6.16 -7.45
N LEU A 30 26.71 -5.90 -6.85
CA LEU A 30 26.10 -6.81 -5.88
C LEU A 30 25.62 -8.13 -6.52
N TYR A 31 25.28 -8.11 -7.82
CA TYR A 31 24.94 -9.32 -8.56
C TYR A 31 26.18 -10.21 -8.75
N GLN A 32 27.32 -9.63 -9.11
CA GLN A 32 28.59 -10.35 -9.23
C GLN A 32 28.99 -10.97 -7.88
N LEU A 33 28.90 -10.22 -6.79
CA LEU A 33 29.18 -10.73 -5.44
C LEU A 33 28.28 -11.92 -5.06
N GLN A 34 26.99 -11.90 -5.44
CA GLN A 34 26.12 -13.05 -5.19
C GLN A 34 26.59 -14.30 -5.94
N GLN A 35 27.08 -14.16 -7.18
CA GLN A 35 27.57 -15.30 -7.96
C GLN A 35 28.87 -15.89 -7.39
N GLU A 36 29.70 -15.05 -6.76
CA GLU A 36 30.93 -15.47 -6.08
C GLU A 36 30.69 -16.05 -4.68
N ALA A 37 29.50 -15.84 -4.09
CA ALA A 37 29.22 -16.25 -2.73
C ALA A 37 29.41 -17.77 -2.55
N PRO A 38 29.96 -18.21 -1.40
CA PRO A 38 30.19 -19.62 -1.14
C PRO A 38 28.86 -20.39 -1.12
N ARG A 39 28.89 -21.60 -1.68
CA ARG A 39 27.72 -22.49 -1.72
C ARG A 39 27.64 -23.33 -0.44
N PRO A 40 26.44 -23.69 0.03
CA PRO A 40 26.29 -24.56 1.18
C PRO A 40 26.93 -25.93 0.94
N LYS A 41 27.81 -26.32 1.84
CA LYS A 41 28.41 -27.66 1.91
C LYS A 41 27.86 -28.35 3.14
N ARG A 42 26.90 -29.23 2.94
CA ARG A 42 26.33 -30.01 4.04
C ARG A 42 27.37 -30.99 4.57
N ILE A 43 27.69 -30.88 5.86
CA ILE A 43 28.42 -31.94 6.56
C ILE A 43 27.42 -33.04 6.92
N THR A 44 27.67 -34.27 6.46
CA THR A 44 26.77 -35.39 6.69
C THR A 44 27.18 -36.16 7.94
N CYS A 45 26.25 -36.32 8.87
CA CYS A 45 26.42 -37.21 10.01
C CYS A 45 26.42 -38.66 9.52
N PRO A 46 27.47 -39.46 9.82
CA PRO A 46 27.56 -40.86 9.41
C PRO A 46 26.73 -41.80 10.28
N LEU A 47 26.26 -41.32 11.45
CA LEU A 47 25.50 -42.11 12.41
C LEU A 47 24.00 -41.96 12.15
N GLU A 48 23.28 -43.09 12.08
CA GLU A 48 21.82 -43.06 12.15
C GLU A 48 21.39 -42.85 13.60
N MET A 49 20.57 -41.82 13.82
CA MET A 49 20.16 -41.38 15.16
C MET A 49 18.65 -41.54 15.35
N GLU A 50 18.24 -42.25 16.40
CA GLU A 50 16.83 -42.48 16.75
C GLU A 50 16.10 -41.19 17.16
N ASN A 51 16.80 -40.27 17.85
CA ASN A 51 16.23 -39.02 18.39
C ASN A 51 16.28 -37.82 17.42
N ARG A 52 16.51 -38.06 16.11
CA ARG A 52 16.56 -36.97 15.13
C ARG A 52 15.15 -36.41 14.85
N PRO A 53 14.94 -35.10 14.96
CA PRO A 53 13.68 -34.49 14.54
C PRO A 53 13.39 -34.77 13.06
N LYS A 54 12.15 -35.17 12.73
CA LYS A 54 11.74 -35.60 11.38
C LYS A 54 11.96 -34.54 10.28
N TYR A 55 11.99 -33.26 10.67
CA TYR A 55 12.21 -32.12 9.77
C TYR A 55 13.70 -31.81 9.52
N TYR A 56 14.63 -32.58 10.10
CA TYR A 56 16.06 -32.46 9.82
C TYR A 56 16.59 -33.68 9.07
N GLY A 57 17.51 -33.42 8.14
CA GLY A 57 18.13 -34.44 7.30
C GLY A 57 19.41 -35.04 7.91
N ARG A 58 20.38 -35.32 7.04
CA ARG A 58 21.69 -35.88 7.44
C ARG A 58 22.65 -34.82 7.99
N GLU A 59 22.25 -33.56 7.99
CA GLU A 59 22.99 -32.44 8.59
C GLU A 59 22.91 -32.40 10.12
N PHE A 60 22.00 -33.16 10.75
CA PHE A 60 21.83 -33.18 12.20
C PHE A 60 22.84 -34.11 12.88
N HIS A 61 23.58 -33.60 13.87
CA HIS A 61 24.65 -34.30 14.58
C HIS A 61 24.34 -34.52 16.08
N ALA A 62 23.09 -34.35 16.51
CA ALA A 62 22.68 -34.37 17.92
C ALA A 62 23.52 -33.42 18.82
N MET A 63 23.70 -33.79 20.07
CA MET A 63 24.36 -32.97 21.08
C MET A 63 25.89 -33.10 21.00
N ILE A 64 26.51 -32.33 20.10
CA ILE A 64 27.98 -32.18 20.01
C ILE A 64 28.46 -30.86 20.62
N SER A 65 29.71 -30.85 21.11
CA SER A 65 30.36 -29.64 21.62
C SER A 65 30.67 -28.64 20.49
N ARG A 66 30.97 -27.39 20.85
CA ARG A 66 31.33 -26.35 19.87
C ARG A 66 32.67 -26.65 19.21
N GLU A 67 33.64 -27.13 19.99
CA GLU A 67 34.97 -27.51 19.55
C GLU A 67 34.88 -28.65 18.53
N ARG A 68 34.04 -29.65 18.81
CA ARG A 68 33.80 -30.75 17.87
C ARG A 68 33.11 -30.28 16.59
N ALA A 69 32.18 -29.34 16.69
CA ALA A 69 31.54 -28.75 15.51
C ALA A 69 32.57 -27.96 14.66
N ASP A 70 33.48 -27.23 15.31
CA ASP A 70 34.55 -26.49 14.64
C ASP A 70 35.55 -27.41 13.92
N GLU A 71 35.92 -28.53 14.54
CA GLU A 71 36.75 -29.56 13.91
C GLU A 71 36.09 -30.13 12.64
N LEU A 72 34.80 -30.47 12.71
CA LEU A 72 34.04 -31.00 11.58
C LEU A 72 33.88 -29.99 10.44
N LEU A 73 33.87 -28.70 10.77
CA LEU A 73 33.74 -27.59 9.83
C LEU A 73 35.11 -27.06 9.33
N GLY A 74 36.21 -27.48 9.95
CA GLY A 74 37.53 -26.85 9.90
C GLY A 74 38.25 -26.79 8.54
N GLY A 75 37.67 -27.36 7.48
CA GLY A 75 38.27 -27.40 6.14
C GLY A 75 37.35 -26.99 4.99
N ALA A 76 36.11 -26.59 5.26
CA ALA A 76 35.12 -26.34 4.21
C ALA A 76 34.41 -24.99 4.40
N GLU A 77 34.85 -23.95 3.67
CA GLU A 77 34.06 -22.72 3.56
C GLU A 77 32.68 -23.02 2.96
N GLY A 78 31.63 -22.48 3.59
CA GLY A 78 30.23 -22.81 3.31
C GLY A 78 29.76 -24.10 4.01
N GLY A 79 30.63 -24.77 4.77
CA GLY A 79 30.32 -25.94 5.58
C GLY A 79 29.24 -25.65 6.61
N TYR A 80 28.25 -26.53 6.75
CA TYR A 80 27.25 -26.38 7.79
C TYR A 80 26.76 -27.71 8.36
N LEU A 81 26.35 -27.65 9.62
CA LEU A 81 25.70 -28.74 10.36
C LEU A 81 24.73 -28.21 11.40
N ILE A 82 23.82 -29.07 11.86
CA ILE A 82 22.89 -28.76 12.94
C ILE A 82 23.26 -29.59 14.15
N ARG A 83 23.27 -28.95 15.31
CA ARG A 83 23.51 -29.60 16.60
C ARG A 83 22.49 -29.16 17.64
N GLU A 84 22.24 -30.02 18.60
CA GLU A 84 21.44 -29.68 19.77
C GLU A 84 22.29 -28.92 20.79
N SER A 85 21.69 -27.96 21.48
CA SER A 85 22.37 -27.14 22.49
C SER A 85 22.58 -27.91 23.79
N GLN A 86 23.84 -28.05 24.22
CA GLN A 86 24.20 -28.59 25.54
C GLN A 86 23.69 -27.73 26.71
N ARG A 87 23.49 -26.42 26.49
CA ARG A 87 23.02 -25.49 27.53
C ARG A 87 21.50 -25.50 27.71
N GLN A 88 20.75 -25.83 26.65
CA GLN A 88 19.29 -25.84 26.62
C GLN A 88 18.81 -27.02 25.77
N PRO A 89 18.55 -28.18 26.40
CA PRO A 89 17.99 -29.34 25.72
C PRO A 89 16.70 -28.98 24.95
N GLY A 90 16.50 -29.59 23.79
CA GLY A 90 15.39 -29.29 22.88
C GLY A 90 15.59 -28.06 21.98
N THR A 91 16.67 -27.30 22.15
CA THR A 91 17.00 -26.17 21.27
C THR A 91 18.08 -26.54 20.26
N ASN A 92 17.78 -26.36 18.98
CA ASN A 92 18.69 -26.66 17.87
C ASN A 92 19.47 -25.42 17.41
N THR A 93 20.73 -25.62 17.02
CA THR A 93 21.65 -24.57 16.57
C THR A 93 22.24 -24.96 15.22
N LEU A 94 22.19 -24.05 14.25
CA LEU A 94 22.94 -24.11 13.00
C LEU A 94 24.37 -23.63 13.25
N ALA A 95 25.35 -24.50 13.02
CA ALA A 95 26.74 -24.12 12.94
C ALA A 95 27.12 -23.96 11.47
N LEU A 96 27.57 -22.77 11.08
CA LEU A 96 27.91 -22.38 9.71
C LEU A 96 29.34 -21.86 9.65
N ARG A 97 30.16 -22.43 8.78
CA ARG A 97 31.52 -21.97 8.52
C ARG A 97 31.50 -20.87 7.45
N PHE A 98 31.94 -19.68 7.83
CA PHE A 98 32.10 -18.55 6.92
C PHE A 98 33.50 -17.94 7.12
N ALA A 99 34.28 -17.82 6.04
CA ALA A 99 35.71 -17.52 6.11
C ALA A 99 36.44 -18.47 7.10
N THR A 100 37.11 -17.91 8.12
CA THR A 100 37.87 -18.67 9.14
C THR A 100 37.10 -18.90 10.44
N GLN A 101 35.83 -18.46 10.51
CA GLN A 101 35.04 -18.48 11.74
C GLN A 101 33.81 -19.38 11.61
N THR A 102 33.40 -19.97 12.73
CA THR A 102 32.15 -20.72 12.82
C THR A 102 31.08 -19.88 13.50
N LEU A 103 30.07 -19.54 12.74
CA LEU A 103 28.91 -18.78 13.19
C LEU A 103 27.85 -19.74 13.72
N ASN A 104 27.26 -19.40 14.87
CA ASN A 104 26.28 -20.24 15.54
C ASN A 104 24.94 -19.49 15.63
N TYR A 105 23.93 -20.02 14.94
CA TYR A 105 22.60 -19.42 14.88
C TYR A 105 21.57 -20.33 15.52
N ARG A 106 20.71 -19.78 16.39
CA ARG A 106 19.59 -20.53 16.95
C ARG A 106 18.58 -20.80 15.83
N LEU A 107 18.21 -22.07 15.65
CA LEU A 107 17.22 -22.48 14.66
C LEU A 107 15.84 -22.64 15.29
N PHE A 108 14.84 -22.21 14.53
CA PHE A 108 13.43 -22.36 14.86
C PHE A 108 12.69 -23.06 13.71
N TYR A 109 11.57 -23.69 14.05
CA TYR A 109 10.73 -24.42 13.12
C TYR A 109 9.26 -24.24 13.47
N ASP A 110 8.48 -23.65 12.56
CA ASP A 110 7.02 -23.45 12.66
C ASP A 110 6.26 -24.12 11.50
N GLY A 111 6.86 -25.16 10.89
CA GLY A 111 6.49 -25.69 9.58
C GLY A 111 7.42 -25.20 8.47
N LYS A 112 8.17 -24.12 8.70
CA LYS A 112 9.30 -23.65 7.90
C LYS A 112 10.53 -23.44 8.79
N HIS A 113 11.72 -23.50 8.21
CA HIS A 113 12.97 -23.24 8.92
C HIS A 113 13.31 -21.76 8.93
N PHE A 114 13.72 -21.22 10.08
CA PHE A 114 14.15 -19.81 10.16
C PHE A 114 15.14 -19.54 11.30
N VAL A 115 15.92 -18.47 11.13
CA VAL A 115 16.81 -17.86 12.15
C VAL A 115 16.38 -16.43 12.47
N GLY A 116 15.78 -15.72 11.50
CA GLY A 116 15.30 -14.35 11.63
C GLY A 116 13.91 -14.19 11.02
N GLU A 117 13.67 -13.11 10.26
CA GLU A 117 12.36 -12.81 9.65
C GLU A 117 11.98 -13.76 8.50
N LYS A 118 12.98 -14.21 7.73
CA LYS A 118 12.78 -15.03 6.52
C LYS A 118 12.49 -16.49 6.89
N ARG A 119 11.47 -17.07 6.25
CA ARG A 119 11.03 -18.46 6.44
C ARG A 119 11.33 -19.29 5.18
N PHE A 120 12.02 -20.41 5.36
CA PHE A 120 12.52 -21.26 4.28
C PHE A 120 11.89 -22.65 4.32
N GLU A 121 11.69 -23.25 3.14
CA GLU A 121 11.17 -24.61 3.01
C GLU A 121 12.22 -25.67 3.34
N SER A 122 13.50 -25.36 3.11
CA SER A 122 14.61 -26.23 3.44
C SER A 122 15.72 -25.49 4.19
N ILE A 123 16.50 -26.24 4.99
CA ILE A 123 17.71 -25.73 5.62
C ILE A 123 18.74 -25.32 4.56
N HIS A 124 18.78 -26.03 3.44
CA HIS A 124 19.70 -25.72 2.36
C HIS A 124 19.46 -24.31 1.81
N ASP A 125 18.21 -23.93 1.59
CA ASP A 125 17.85 -22.58 1.12
C ASP A 125 18.18 -21.52 2.18
N LEU A 126 17.91 -21.82 3.45
CA LEU A 126 18.27 -20.94 4.57
C LEU A 126 19.78 -20.67 4.59
N VAL A 127 20.58 -21.73 4.51
CA VAL A 127 22.05 -21.60 4.52
C VAL A 127 22.56 -20.90 3.27
N THR A 128 21.95 -21.16 2.11
CA THR A 128 22.31 -20.46 0.86
C THR A 128 22.07 -18.96 0.97
N ASP A 129 20.88 -18.55 1.42
CA ASP A 129 20.55 -17.13 1.62
C ASP A 129 21.45 -16.48 2.70
N ALA A 130 21.77 -17.22 3.77
CA ALA A 130 22.68 -16.76 4.81
C ALA A 130 24.09 -16.53 4.28
N LEU A 131 24.66 -17.47 3.52
CA LEU A 131 26.01 -17.34 2.94
C LEU A 131 26.08 -16.19 1.92
N ILE A 132 25.06 -16.02 1.09
CA ILE A 132 24.94 -14.88 0.17
C ILE A 132 24.94 -13.56 0.96
N THR A 133 24.10 -13.49 1.99
CA THR A 133 23.96 -12.28 2.83
C THR A 133 25.28 -11.95 3.52
N LEU A 134 25.90 -12.93 4.19
CA LEU A 134 27.19 -12.77 4.87
C LEU A 134 28.28 -12.32 3.90
N TYR A 135 28.38 -12.93 2.72
CA TYR A 135 29.40 -12.61 1.73
C TYR A 135 29.26 -11.18 1.19
N ILE A 136 28.05 -10.79 0.81
CA ILE A 136 27.76 -9.45 0.28
C ILE A 136 27.95 -8.39 1.35
N GLU A 137 27.40 -8.59 2.55
CA GLU A 137 27.54 -7.63 3.65
C GLU A 137 29.00 -7.47 4.08
N THR A 138 29.79 -8.57 4.11
CA THR A 138 31.20 -8.49 4.48
C THR A 138 32.04 -7.75 3.42
N LYS A 139 31.83 -8.03 2.12
CA LYS A 139 32.64 -7.44 1.04
C LYS A 139 32.19 -6.04 0.61
N ALA A 140 30.91 -5.71 0.78
CA ALA A 140 30.31 -4.49 0.26
C ALA A 140 29.64 -3.62 1.34
N ALA A 141 29.95 -3.80 2.62
CA ALA A 141 29.37 -3.01 3.72
C ALA A 141 29.35 -1.50 3.43
N GLU A 142 30.51 -0.91 3.12
CA GLU A 142 30.63 0.53 2.83
C GLU A 142 29.85 0.94 1.58
N TYR A 143 29.83 0.08 0.56
CA TYR A 143 29.11 0.33 -0.68
C TYR A 143 27.59 0.31 -0.46
N ILE A 144 27.09 -0.67 0.30
CA ILE A 144 25.67 -0.82 0.66
C ILE A 144 25.23 0.39 1.49
N ALA A 145 26.06 0.86 2.42
CA ALA A 145 25.76 2.05 3.21
C ALA A 145 25.64 3.32 2.35
N LYS A 146 26.40 3.42 1.27
CA LYS A 146 26.41 4.57 0.34
C LYS A 146 25.42 4.41 -0.84
N MET A 147 24.71 3.28 -0.94
CA MET A 147 23.88 3.00 -2.11
C MET A 147 22.68 3.95 -2.25
N THR A 148 22.28 4.61 -1.16
CA THR A 148 21.15 5.53 -1.10
C THR A 148 21.54 6.99 -1.28
N THR A 149 22.83 7.32 -1.29
CA THR A 149 23.33 8.71 -1.33
C THR A 149 23.01 9.41 -2.65
N ASN A 150 23.17 8.71 -3.78
CA ASN A 150 22.87 9.22 -5.11
C ASN A 150 21.84 8.31 -5.79
N PRO A 151 20.53 8.49 -5.48
CA PRO A 151 19.48 7.67 -6.05
C PRO A 151 19.27 7.99 -7.52
N ILE A 152 18.86 6.99 -8.29
CA ILE A 152 18.47 7.14 -9.69
C ILE A 152 16.98 7.47 -9.85
N TYR A 153 16.22 7.37 -8.75
CA TYR A 153 14.75 7.48 -8.73
C TYR A 153 14.24 8.77 -9.39
N GLU A 154 14.87 9.90 -9.07
CA GLU A 154 14.51 11.21 -9.62
C GLU A 154 14.89 11.37 -11.11
N HIS A 155 15.91 10.66 -11.57
CA HIS A 155 16.47 10.81 -12.91
C HIS A 155 15.89 9.83 -13.95
N LEU A 156 15.41 8.65 -13.53
CA LEU A 156 14.92 7.59 -14.44
C LEU A 156 13.43 7.63 -14.75
N GLY A 157 12.77 8.74 -14.46
CA GLY A 157 11.45 8.99 -15.01
C GLY A 157 10.41 7.94 -14.63
N TYR A 158 10.40 7.50 -13.36
CA TYR A 158 9.17 6.94 -12.79
C TYR A 158 8.01 7.94 -12.96
N THR A 159 8.31 9.23 -12.85
CA THR A 159 7.40 10.35 -13.10
C THR A 159 7.24 10.68 -14.59
N SER A 160 8.30 10.55 -15.41
CA SER A 160 8.29 10.88 -16.85
C SER A 160 7.56 9.87 -17.72
N LEU A 161 7.80 8.57 -17.52
CA LEU A 161 7.22 7.49 -18.34
C LEU A 161 5.74 7.23 -18.02
N LEU A 162 5.27 7.63 -16.83
CA LEU A 162 3.84 7.64 -16.50
C LEU A 162 3.14 8.89 -17.03
N ARG A 163 3.82 10.05 -17.12
CA ARG A 163 3.28 11.26 -17.78
C ARG A 163 2.88 10.99 -19.23
N ASP A 164 3.73 10.30 -19.99
CA ASP A 164 3.46 9.98 -21.40
C ASP A 164 2.27 9.02 -21.62
N LYS A 165 1.95 8.18 -20.61
CA LYS A 165 0.76 7.31 -20.67
C LYS A 165 -0.54 8.06 -20.40
N VAL A 166 -0.49 9.18 -19.70
CA VAL A 166 -1.66 10.02 -19.38
C VAL A 166 -1.98 10.97 -20.54
N THR A 167 -0.98 11.60 -21.16
CA THR A 167 -1.16 12.49 -22.32
C THR A 167 -1.76 11.77 -23.54
N HIS A 168 -1.40 10.51 -23.78
CA HIS A 168 -1.96 9.75 -24.91
C HIS A 168 -3.45 9.36 -24.76
N ARG A 169 -4.04 9.41 -23.55
CA ARG A 169 -5.47 9.09 -23.34
C ARG A 169 -6.40 10.29 -23.50
N LEU A 170 -5.90 11.52 -23.38
CA LEU A 170 -6.70 12.75 -23.42
C LEU A 170 -6.99 13.29 -24.84
N GLY A 171 -6.51 12.61 -25.89
CA GLY A 171 -6.56 13.09 -27.27
C GLY A 171 -7.84 12.80 -28.07
N ARG A 172 -8.94 12.32 -27.47
CA ARG A 172 -10.19 12.06 -28.23
C ARG A 172 -11.44 12.65 -27.57
N GLY A 173 -11.66 13.93 -27.85
CA GLY A 173 -12.95 14.44 -28.33
C GLY A 173 -13.88 15.07 -27.31
N ARG A 174 -13.94 16.41 -27.28
CA ARG A 174 -15.20 17.17 -27.42
C ARG A 174 -14.97 18.68 -27.69
N PRO A 175 -15.86 19.36 -28.44
CA PRO A 175 -15.68 20.75 -28.87
C PRO A 175 -16.28 21.76 -27.89
N GLU A 176 -15.73 22.98 -27.95
CA GLU A 176 -15.99 24.13 -27.08
C GLU A 176 -17.43 24.69 -27.17
N GLY A 177 -18.00 25.02 -26.00
CA GLY A 177 -19.29 25.71 -25.85
C GLY A 177 -19.14 27.02 -25.08
N LYS A 178 -19.69 28.10 -25.64
CA LYS A 178 -19.57 29.52 -25.24
C LYS A 178 -20.06 29.83 -23.82
N ARG A 179 -19.33 30.72 -23.11
CA ARG A 179 -19.73 31.34 -21.83
C ARG A 179 -20.83 32.39 -22.02
N VAL A 180 -21.86 32.33 -21.17
CA VAL A 180 -22.85 33.41 -20.97
C VAL A 180 -22.77 33.85 -19.51
N THR A 181 -22.61 35.16 -19.30
CA THR A 181 -22.49 35.82 -17.99
C THR A 181 -23.88 36.25 -17.49
N PHE A 182 -24.18 35.99 -16.22
CA PHE A 182 -25.27 36.67 -15.49
C PHE A 182 -24.74 37.26 -14.18
N GLN A 183 -25.08 38.52 -13.94
CA GLN A 183 -24.79 39.28 -12.72
C GLN A 183 -25.73 38.85 -11.58
N ARG A 184 -25.26 38.86 -10.34
CA ARG A 184 -26.10 38.71 -9.13
C ARG A 184 -25.77 39.79 -8.10
N ASP A 185 -26.85 40.38 -7.58
CA ASP A 185 -26.89 41.39 -6.53
C ASP A 185 -26.56 40.83 -5.14
N ASP A 186 -25.86 41.65 -4.36
CA ASP A 186 -25.47 41.43 -2.98
C ASP A 186 -26.64 41.56 -1.99
N LYS A 187 -26.76 40.60 -1.06
CA LYS A 187 -27.00 40.82 0.39
C LYS A 187 -27.26 39.49 1.12
N ILE A 188 -26.30 39.08 1.96
CA ILE A 188 -26.39 38.57 3.34
C ILE A 188 -24.96 38.13 3.72
N SER A 189 -24.31 38.86 4.62
CA SER A 189 -22.89 38.68 4.97
C SER A 189 -22.72 38.15 6.40
N SER A 190 -22.05 37.00 6.55
CA SER A 190 -21.40 36.56 7.80
C SER A 190 -19.87 36.50 7.60
N PRO A 191 -19.05 36.56 8.69
CA PRO A 191 -17.58 36.65 8.58
C PRO A 191 -16.90 35.41 7.97
N LEU A 192 -17.57 34.26 7.98
CA LEU A 192 -17.05 32.99 7.43
C LEU A 192 -16.96 33.00 5.89
N VAL A 193 -17.85 33.73 5.22
CA VAL A 193 -17.96 33.76 3.75
C VAL A 193 -16.76 34.46 3.08
N ARG A 194 -15.98 35.26 3.82
CA ARG A 194 -14.86 36.03 3.24
C ARG A 194 -13.60 35.22 2.94
N ARG A 195 -13.44 33.99 3.44
CA ARG A 195 -12.22 33.19 3.20
C ARG A 195 -12.31 32.21 2.03
N THR A 196 -13.50 31.83 1.57
CA THR A 196 -13.68 30.74 0.60
C THR A 196 -13.77 31.19 -0.87
N ALA A 197 -13.96 32.48 -1.14
CA ALA A 197 -14.26 32.97 -2.50
C ALA A 197 -13.05 33.28 -3.42
N LEU A 198 -11.86 32.74 -3.14
CA LEU A 198 -10.67 32.94 -4.01
C LEU A 198 -9.83 31.66 -4.10
N ARG A 199 -10.22 30.73 -4.98
CA ARG A 199 -9.34 29.81 -5.74
C ARG A 199 -10.17 28.80 -6.55
N ASP A 200 -10.79 29.28 -7.63
CA ASP A 200 -11.23 28.39 -8.70
C ASP A 200 -10.37 28.66 -9.94
N GLY A 201 -9.20 28.03 -9.93
CA GLY A 201 -8.37 27.84 -11.10
C GLY A 201 -8.03 26.36 -11.11
N GLU A 202 -8.25 25.70 -12.25
CA GLU A 202 -8.05 24.26 -12.49
C GLU A 202 -6.71 23.76 -11.92
N LYS A 203 -6.69 23.43 -10.63
CA LYS A 203 -5.56 22.78 -10.00
C LYS A 203 -5.76 21.30 -10.24
N GLN A 204 -5.02 20.77 -11.20
CA GLN A 204 -4.72 19.35 -11.21
C GLN A 204 -4.14 19.02 -9.84
N CYS A 205 -4.94 18.36 -9.01
CA CYS A 205 -4.64 18.15 -7.60
C CYS A 205 -3.43 17.21 -7.56
N SER A 206 -2.23 17.74 -7.28
CA SER A 206 -1.03 16.93 -7.14
C SER A 206 -1.11 16.26 -5.79
N TYR A 207 -1.79 15.12 -5.75
CA TYR A 207 -1.95 14.36 -4.53
C TYR A 207 -0.61 13.73 -4.12
N GLU A 208 -0.19 13.91 -2.87
CA GLU A 208 0.82 13.07 -2.25
C GLU A 208 0.18 11.74 -1.82
N LYS A 209 0.81 10.61 -2.16
CA LYS A 209 0.37 9.28 -1.72
C LYS A 209 1.58 8.41 -1.43
N ALA A 210 1.63 7.92 -0.19
CA ALA A 210 2.63 6.95 0.21
C ALA A 210 2.47 5.62 -0.56
N HIS A 211 3.60 4.97 -0.83
CA HIS A 211 3.63 3.65 -1.46
C HIS A 211 3.26 2.56 -0.45
N ASN A 212 2.43 1.60 -0.87
CA ASN A 212 2.06 0.44 -0.06
C ASN A 212 3.01 -0.74 -0.28
N PHE A 213 4.22 -0.65 0.28
CA PHE A 213 5.27 -1.65 0.11
C PHE A 213 5.00 -2.93 0.90
N LYS A 214 5.07 -4.07 0.22
CA LYS A 214 5.02 -5.41 0.84
C LYS A 214 6.27 -6.19 0.50
N VAL A 215 6.77 -6.98 1.46
CA VAL A 215 7.90 -7.90 1.25
C VAL A 215 7.57 -8.82 0.08
N HIS A 216 8.49 -8.93 -0.86
CA HIS A 216 8.28 -9.66 -2.10
C HIS A 216 9.48 -10.54 -2.44
N THR A 217 9.20 -11.78 -2.85
CA THR A 217 10.20 -12.70 -3.39
C THR A 217 10.20 -12.61 -4.91
N PHE A 218 11.30 -12.12 -5.48
CA PHE A 218 11.46 -11.95 -6.92
C PHE A 218 11.91 -13.25 -7.57
N ARG A 219 11.21 -13.66 -8.62
CA ARG A 219 11.59 -14.83 -9.43
C ARG A 219 12.61 -14.39 -10.48
N GLY A 220 13.88 -14.76 -10.28
CA GLY A 220 14.99 -14.32 -11.14
C GLY A 220 15.64 -13.00 -10.68
N PRO A 221 16.74 -12.57 -11.32
CA PRO A 221 17.49 -11.40 -10.88
C PRO A 221 16.71 -10.11 -11.10
N HIS A 222 16.60 -9.27 -10.06
CA HIS A 222 15.89 -8.00 -10.10
C HIS A 222 16.73 -6.88 -9.46
N TRP A 223 16.50 -5.64 -9.92
CA TRP A 223 17.20 -4.45 -9.46
C TRP A 223 16.23 -3.48 -8.78
N CYS A 224 16.75 -2.73 -7.82
CA CYS A 224 16.01 -1.72 -7.10
C CYS A 224 15.84 -0.47 -7.97
N GLU A 225 14.60 -0.07 -8.18
CA GLU A 225 14.22 1.08 -9.01
C GLU A 225 14.54 2.43 -8.33
N TYR A 226 15.02 2.43 -7.08
CA TYR A 226 15.48 3.64 -6.37
C TYR A 226 17.00 3.87 -6.46
N CYS A 227 17.83 2.87 -6.17
CA CYS A 227 19.29 3.00 -6.11
C CYS A 227 20.05 2.36 -7.29
N ALA A 228 19.31 1.68 -8.18
CA ALA A 228 19.81 0.92 -9.33
C ALA A 228 20.66 -0.31 -9.01
N ASN A 229 20.75 -0.68 -7.73
CA ASN A 229 21.52 -1.84 -7.30
C ASN A 229 20.70 -3.12 -7.32
N PHE A 230 21.39 -4.24 -7.53
CA PHE A 230 20.79 -5.57 -7.50
C PHE A 230 20.17 -5.88 -6.12
N MET A 231 19.02 -6.54 -6.11
CA MET A 231 18.35 -7.03 -4.90
C MET A 231 18.77 -8.49 -4.65
N TRP A 232 19.69 -8.69 -3.70
CA TRP A 232 20.31 -9.99 -3.43
C TRP A 232 19.48 -10.88 -2.49
N GLY A 233 19.84 -12.17 -2.47
CA GLY A 233 19.20 -13.20 -1.67
C GLY A 233 18.27 -14.13 -2.46
N LEU A 234 17.86 -15.23 -1.85
CA LEU A 234 16.98 -16.24 -2.44
C LEU A 234 15.50 -15.91 -2.29
N ILE A 235 15.11 -15.35 -1.14
CA ILE A 235 13.73 -14.96 -0.85
C ILE A 235 13.71 -13.61 -0.16
N ALA A 236 12.58 -12.91 -0.27
CA ALA A 236 12.35 -11.62 0.36
C ALA A 236 13.51 -10.63 0.11
N GLN A 237 13.98 -10.54 -1.14
CA GLN A 237 15.13 -9.71 -1.53
C GLN A 237 14.85 -8.21 -1.40
N GLY A 238 13.57 -7.84 -1.42
CA GLY A 238 13.13 -6.46 -1.31
C GLY A 238 11.63 -6.36 -1.09
N VAL A 239 11.09 -5.20 -1.42
CA VAL A 239 9.67 -4.89 -1.31
C VAL A 239 9.12 -4.44 -2.66
N ARG A 240 7.84 -4.74 -2.89
CA ARG A 240 7.08 -4.31 -4.06
C ARG A 240 5.88 -3.49 -3.58
N CYS A 241 5.67 -2.32 -4.16
CA CYS A 241 4.47 -1.54 -3.93
C CYS A 241 3.26 -2.26 -4.53
N SER A 242 2.23 -2.50 -3.73
CA SER A 242 1.02 -3.21 -4.18
C SER A 242 0.21 -2.38 -5.18
N ASP A 243 0.34 -1.05 -5.12
CA ASP A 243 -0.51 -0.13 -5.88
C ASP A 243 0.11 0.21 -7.24
N CYS A 244 1.39 0.62 -7.28
CA CYS A 244 2.07 1.01 -8.52
C CYS A 244 3.01 -0.08 -9.08
N GLY A 245 3.42 -1.06 -8.26
CA GLY A 245 4.35 -2.12 -8.68
C GLY A 245 5.84 -1.78 -8.55
N LEU A 246 6.18 -0.61 -7.99
CA LEU A 246 7.56 -0.18 -7.74
C LEU A 246 8.31 -1.19 -6.85
N ASN A 247 9.48 -1.62 -7.31
CA ASN A 247 10.33 -2.61 -6.64
C ASN A 247 11.60 -1.95 -6.11
N VAL A 248 11.82 -2.05 -4.81
CA VAL A 248 12.97 -1.43 -4.15
C VAL A 248 13.48 -2.30 -3.01
N HIS A 249 14.70 -2.05 -2.53
CA HIS A 249 15.18 -2.65 -1.28
C HIS A 249 14.34 -2.20 -0.07
N LYS A 250 14.29 -3.03 0.99
CA LYS A 250 13.61 -2.72 2.27
C LYS A 250 14.13 -1.41 2.92
N GLN A 251 15.39 -1.06 2.69
CA GLN A 251 15.95 0.20 3.18
C GLN A 251 15.61 1.39 2.27
N CYS A 252 15.64 1.19 0.96
CA CYS A 252 15.26 2.22 -0.01
C CYS A 252 13.78 2.61 0.10
N SER A 253 12.90 1.68 0.45
CA SER A 253 11.46 1.97 0.61
C SER A 253 11.14 3.04 1.65
N LYS A 254 12.04 3.29 2.61
CA LYS A 254 11.90 4.35 3.61
C LYS A 254 12.28 5.73 3.08
N LEU A 255 12.99 5.78 1.95
CA LEU A 255 13.52 7.00 1.33
C LEU A 255 12.77 7.38 0.05
N VAL A 256 11.97 6.47 -0.51
CA VAL A 256 11.14 6.74 -1.69
C VAL A 256 10.10 7.82 -1.33
N PRO A 257 9.99 8.91 -2.11
CA PRO A 257 8.96 9.94 -1.91
C PRO A 257 7.52 9.42 -1.98
N SER A 258 6.57 10.18 -1.41
CA SER A 258 5.13 9.87 -1.44
C SER A 258 4.47 10.27 -2.76
N ASP A 259 5.02 9.82 -3.88
CA ASP A 259 4.58 10.16 -5.25
C ASP A 259 3.91 8.97 -5.96
N CYS A 260 3.36 8.02 -5.19
CA CYS A 260 2.79 6.79 -5.73
C CYS A 260 1.68 7.06 -6.76
N GLN A 261 1.86 6.51 -7.96
CA GLN A 261 0.89 6.49 -9.05
C GLN A 261 0.39 5.06 -9.29
N PRO A 262 -0.77 4.68 -8.73
CA PRO A 262 -1.28 3.32 -8.84
C PRO A 262 -1.56 2.89 -10.29
N ASP A 263 -1.24 1.64 -10.62
CA ASP A 263 -1.55 1.06 -11.93
C ASP A 263 -2.89 0.31 -11.87
N LEU A 264 -3.87 0.76 -12.66
CA LEU A 264 -5.19 0.11 -12.77
C LEU A 264 -5.11 -1.39 -13.06
N ARG A 265 -4.07 -1.88 -13.76
CA ARG A 265 -3.89 -3.31 -14.03
C ARG A 265 -3.63 -4.14 -12.76
N ARG A 266 -3.20 -3.49 -11.68
CA ARG A 266 -2.88 -4.12 -10.40
C ARG A 266 -4.03 -4.02 -9.40
N ILE A 267 -4.94 -3.06 -9.58
CA ILE A 267 -6.13 -2.88 -8.77
C ILE A 267 -7.20 -3.85 -9.28
N LYS A 268 -7.33 -4.99 -8.59
CA LYS A 268 -8.26 -6.07 -8.98
C LYS A 268 -9.66 -5.94 -8.37
N LYS A 269 -9.85 -5.03 -7.41
CA LYS A 269 -11.07 -4.84 -6.64
C LYS A 269 -11.28 -3.37 -6.34
N VAL A 270 -12.54 -2.97 -6.30
CA VAL A 270 -12.97 -1.61 -5.97
C VAL A 270 -13.23 -1.51 -4.47
N PHE A 271 -13.92 -2.51 -3.89
CA PHE A 271 -14.12 -2.62 -2.45
C PHE A 271 -12.82 -3.04 -1.76
N SER A 272 -12.65 -2.54 -0.53
CA SER A 272 -11.44 -2.73 0.28
C SER A 272 -10.15 -2.21 -0.36
N CYS A 273 -10.24 -1.43 -1.44
CA CYS A 273 -9.14 -0.64 -1.96
C CYS A 273 -9.02 0.66 -1.15
N ASP A 274 -7.79 1.13 -0.92
CA ASP A 274 -7.56 2.43 -0.31
C ASP A 274 -8.20 3.55 -1.15
N LEU A 275 -8.89 4.48 -0.49
CA LEU A 275 -9.68 5.52 -1.12
C LEU A 275 -8.82 6.39 -2.05
N THR A 276 -7.67 6.84 -1.55
CA THR A 276 -6.74 7.67 -2.33
C THR A 276 -6.16 6.89 -3.52
N THR A 277 -5.88 5.60 -3.34
CA THR A 277 -5.42 4.70 -4.39
C THR A 277 -6.42 4.61 -5.54
N LEU A 278 -7.69 4.33 -5.23
CA LEU A 278 -8.73 4.15 -6.22
C LEU A 278 -9.00 5.44 -6.99
N VAL A 279 -9.15 6.56 -6.28
CA VAL A 279 -9.41 7.89 -6.88
C VAL A 279 -8.28 8.30 -7.84
N LYS A 280 -7.01 8.11 -7.43
CA LYS A 280 -5.87 8.38 -8.32
C LYS A 280 -5.82 7.47 -9.53
N ALA A 281 -6.06 6.18 -9.35
CA ALA A 281 -5.94 5.22 -10.44
C ALA A 281 -6.98 5.48 -11.53
N HIS A 282 -8.21 5.82 -11.14
CA HIS A 282 -9.30 6.15 -12.05
C HIS A 282 -9.27 7.61 -12.53
N ASN A 283 -8.38 8.44 -11.96
CA ASN A 283 -8.29 9.88 -12.25
C ASN A 283 -9.63 10.60 -12.07
N THR A 284 -10.32 10.29 -10.97
CA THR A 284 -11.58 10.93 -10.57
C THR A 284 -11.35 11.80 -9.33
N GLN A 285 -12.36 12.55 -8.88
CA GLN A 285 -12.30 13.28 -7.60
C GLN A 285 -12.74 12.41 -6.40
N ARG A 286 -13.55 11.39 -6.69
CA ARG A 286 -14.17 10.49 -5.72
C ARG A 286 -14.45 9.11 -6.35
N PRO A 287 -14.73 8.07 -5.55
CA PRO A 287 -14.98 6.73 -6.08
C PRO A 287 -16.31 6.62 -6.82
N MET A 288 -16.31 5.85 -7.91
CA MET A 288 -17.51 5.56 -8.69
C MET A 288 -18.62 4.91 -7.87
N VAL A 289 -18.28 4.07 -6.89
CA VAL A 289 -19.27 3.43 -6.01
C VAL A 289 -20.10 4.49 -5.30
N VAL A 290 -19.44 5.55 -4.81
CA VAL A 290 -20.14 6.60 -4.07
C VAL A 290 -20.96 7.48 -5.00
N ASP A 291 -20.50 7.77 -6.23
CA ASP A 291 -21.27 8.53 -7.22
C ASP A 291 -22.52 7.76 -7.68
N ILE A 292 -22.33 6.50 -8.06
CA ILE A 292 -23.37 5.67 -8.66
C ILE A 292 -24.43 5.32 -7.60
N CYS A 293 -24.03 4.91 -6.40
CA CYS A 293 -24.98 4.60 -5.33
C CYS A 293 -25.78 5.84 -4.87
N ILE A 294 -25.12 6.98 -4.65
CA ILE A 294 -25.84 8.20 -4.22
C ILE A 294 -26.82 8.66 -5.30
N ARG A 295 -26.41 8.64 -6.58
CA ARG A 295 -27.31 8.99 -7.69
C ARG A 295 -28.56 8.11 -7.73
N GLU A 296 -28.38 6.80 -7.57
CA GLU A 296 -29.51 5.85 -7.54
C GLU A 296 -30.42 6.07 -6.31
N ILE A 297 -29.84 6.32 -5.14
CA ILE A 297 -30.59 6.61 -3.89
C ILE A 297 -31.36 7.93 -4.01
N GLU A 298 -30.75 8.98 -4.56
CA GLU A 298 -31.45 10.25 -4.76
C GLU A 298 -32.57 10.16 -5.79
N GLN A 299 -32.41 9.31 -6.81
CA GLN A 299 -33.38 9.16 -7.89
C GLN A 299 -34.70 8.52 -7.42
N ARG A 300 -34.67 7.57 -6.48
CA ARG A 300 -35.88 6.82 -6.08
C ARG A 300 -36.07 6.58 -4.57
N GLY A 301 -35.07 6.88 -3.74
CA GLY A 301 -35.00 6.46 -2.34
C GLY A 301 -35.29 7.52 -1.29
N LEU A 302 -35.32 8.82 -1.63
CA LEU A 302 -35.33 9.91 -0.63
C LEU A 302 -36.54 9.89 0.31
N GLN A 303 -37.68 9.36 -0.12
CA GLN A 303 -38.90 9.24 0.68
C GLN A 303 -39.08 7.86 1.32
N SER A 304 -38.12 6.93 1.13
CA SER A 304 -38.19 5.59 1.70
C SER A 304 -38.08 5.63 3.22
N GLU A 305 -39.02 5.00 3.92
CA GLU A 305 -39.05 4.95 5.37
C GLU A 305 -37.75 4.36 5.94
N GLY A 306 -37.12 5.07 6.87
CA GLY A 306 -35.91 4.61 7.55
C GLY A 306 -34.69 4.43 6.65
N LEU A 307 -34.57 5.23 5.57
CA LEU A 307 -33.42 5.20 4.65
C LEU A 307 -32.09 5.19 5.42
N TYR A 308 -31.14 4.34 5.02
CA TYR A 308 -29.87 4.03 5.72
C TYR A 308 -29.98 3.34 7.08
N ARG A 309 -31.10 3.45 7.81
CA ARG A 309 -31.32 2.70 9.07
C ARG A 309 -31.80 1.27 8.78
N VAL A 310 -32.76 1.10 7.88
CA VAL A 310 -33.24 -0.20 7.43
C VAL A 310 -32.14 -0.87 6.59
N SER A 311 -31.95 -2.16 6.79
CA SER A 311 -30.97 -2.95 6.03
C SER A 311 -31.69 -3.74 4.95
N GLY A 312 -31.19 -3.67 3.72
CA GLY A 312 -31.63 -4.55 2.65
C GLY A 312 -31.09 -5.97 2.86
N PHE A 313 -31.42 -6.86 1.92
CA PHE A 313 -30.94 -8.25 1.95
C PHE A 313 -29.41 -8.31 1.83
N THR A 314 -28.76 -8.96 2.80
CA THR A 314 -27.29 -9.09 2.85
C THR A 314 -26.72 -9.71 1.59
N GLU A 315 -27.38 -10.74 1.05
CA GLU A 315 -26.95 -11.41 -0.19
C GLU A 315 -26.90 -10.42 -1.36
N HIS A 316 -27.96 -9.63 -1.56
CA HIS A 316 -27.98 -8.61 -2.61
C HIS A 316 -26.97 -7.48 -2.39
N ILE A 317 -26.66 -7.14 -1.13
CA ILE A 317 -25.63 -6.13 -0.82
C ILE A 317 -24.24 -6.63 -1.25
N GLU A 318 -23.93 -7.89 -0.98
CA GLU A 318 -22.70 -8.53 -1.44
C GLU A 318 -22.68 -8.67 -2.97
N ASP A 319 -23.81 -8.97 -3.61
CA ASP A 319 -23.92 -9.03 -5.07
C ASP A 319 -23.62 -7.67 -5.73
N VAL A 320 -24.13 -6.56 -5.17
CA VAL A 320 -23.80 -5.20 -5.64
C VAL A 320 -22.30 -4.92 -5.49
N LYS A 321 -21.70 -5.32 -4.37
CA LYS A 321 -20.25 -5.21 -4.15
C LYS A 321 -19.45 -5.97 -5.21
N LEU A 322 -19.84 -7.21 -5.50
CA LEU A 322 -19.21 -8.03 -6.54
C LEU A 322 -19.40 -7.42 -7.94
N ALA A 323 -20.54 -6.81 -8.22
CA ALA A 323 -20.78 -6.10 -9.48
C ALA A 323 -19.80 -4.93 -9.65
N PHE A 324 -19.58 -4.11 -8.61
CA PHE A 324 -18.57 -3.05 -8.65
C PHE A 324 -17.15 -3.57 -8.78
N ASP A 325 -16.79 -4.63 -8.06
CA ASP A 325 -15.45 -5.24 -8.15
C ASP A 325 -15.15 -5.79 -9.55
N ARG A 326 -16.17 -6.30 -10.25
CA ARG A 326 -16.03 -6.89 -11.60
C ARG A 326 -16.13 -5.85 -12.72
N ASP A 327 -17.16 -5.00 -12.66
CA ASP A 327 -17.58 -4.16 -13.78
C ASP A 327 -17.23 -2.67 -13.59
N GLY A 328 -16.80 -2.27 -12.38
CA GLY A 328 -16.42 -0.90 -12.05
C GLY A 328 -17.54 0.10 -12.32
N ASP A 329 -17.25 1.13 -13.13
CA ASP A 329 -18.20 2.18 -13.51
C ASP A 329 -19.43 1.66 -14.29
N LYS A 330 -19.37 0.43 -14.80
CA LYS A 330 -20.45 -0.21 -15.59
C LYS A 330 -21.33 -1.16 -14.77
N ALA A 331 -21.13 -1.23 -13.46
CA ALA A 331 -21.96 -2.06 -12.59
C ALA A 331 -23.44 -1.63 -12.70
N ASP A 332 -24.32 -2.59 -12.98
CA ASP A 332 -25.76 -2.37 -13.02
C ASP A 332 -26.33 -2.47 -11.61
N ILE A 333 -26.81 -1.34 -11.09
CA ILE A 333 -27.50 -1.24 -9.80
C ILE A 333 -28.93 -0.67 -9.93
N SER A 334 -29.50 -0.78 -11.13
CA SER A 334 -30.80 -0.22 -11.46
C SER A 334 -31.94 -0.84 -10.64
N ALA A 335 -33.09 -0.16 -10.63
CA ALA A 335 -34.31 -0.65 -10.00
C ALA A 335 -34.80 -2.00 -10.56
N ASP A 336 -34.51 -2.31 -11.83
CA ASP A 336 -34.88 -3.58 -12.46
C ASP A 336 -34.12 -4.76 -11.87
N MET A 337 -32.84 -4.55 -11.53
CA MET A 337 -31.99 -5.56 -10.90
C MET A 337 -32.19 -5.62 -9.38
N TYR A 338 -32.27 -4.46 -8.72
CA TYR A 338 -32.41 -4.35 -7.27
C TYR A 338 -33.58 -3.44 -6.90
N ALA A 339 -34.77 -4.03 -6.74
CA ALA A 339 -35.97 -3.28 -6.40
C ALA A 339 -35.88 -2.58 -5.02
N ASP A 340 -35.26 -3.21 -4.02
CA ASP A 340 -35.10 -2.63 -2.68
C ASP A 340 -33.94 -1.62 -2.64
N ILE A 341 -34.28 -0.35 -2.35
CA ILE A 341 -33.27 0.72 -2.25
C ILE A 341 -32.35 0.55 -1.03
N ASN A 342 -32.81 -0.17 0.00
CA ASN A 342 -31.98 -0.44 1.18
C ASN A 342 -30.81 -1.37 0.87
N THR A 343 -30.87 -2.12 -0.24
CA THR A 343 -29.72 -2.84 -0.79
C THR A 343 -28.64 -1.87 -1.25
N ILE A 344 -28.99 -0.82 -2.01
CA ILE A 344 -28.03 0.17 -2.50
C ILE A 344 -27.47 1.02 -1.36
N ALA A 345 -28.34 1.46 -0.44
CA ALA A 345 -27.94 2.15 0.78
C ALA A 345 -27.01 1.27 1.66
N GLY A 346 -27.31 -0.03 1.74
CA GLY A 346 -26.47 -1.03 2.39
C GLY A 346 -25.10 -1.18 1.74
N ALA A 347 -25.05 -1.28 0.40
CA ALA A 347 -23.81 -1.39 -0.36
C ALA A 347 -22.93 -0.14 -0.24
N LEU A 348 -23.52 1.06 -0.23
CA LEU A 348 -22.79 2.30 0.02
C LEU A 348 -22.17 2.30 1.43
N LYS A 349 -22.94 1.94 2.46
CA LYS A 349 -22.41 1.82 3.84
C LYS A 349 -21.29 0.77 3.92
N LEU A 350 -21.48 -0.37 3.25
CA LEU A 350 -20.49 -1.44 3.18
C LEU A 350 -19.18 -0.96 2.55
N TYR A 351 -19.27 -0.22 1.43
CA TYR A 351 -18.11 0.34 0.75
C TYR A 351 -17.28 1.22 1.69
N LEU A 352 -17.93 2.15 2.38
CA LEU A 352 -17.27 3.10 3.29
C LEU A 352 -16.66 2.38 4.51
N ARG A 353 -17.32 1.33 4.99
CA ARG A 353 -16.85 0.50 6.11
C ARG A 353 -15.67 -0.40 5.74
N ASP A 354 -15.64 -0.90 4.51
CA ASP A 354 -14.61 -1.81 4.01
C ASP A 354 -13.30 -1.08 3.62
N LEU A 355 -13.27 0.25 3.66
CA LEU A 355 -12.05 1.03 3.37
C LEU A 355 -10.94 0.69 4.39
N PRO A 356 -9.70 0.43 3.92
CA PRO A 356 -8.56 0.19 4.81
C PRO A 356 -8.24 1.38 5.73
N ILE A 357 -8.48 2.59 5.24
CA ILE A 357 -8.41 3.82 6.02
C ILE A 357 -9.82 4.44 5.98
N PRO A 358 -10.46 4.68 7.13
CA PRO A 358 -11.80 5.25 7.18
C PRO A 358 -11.83 6.64 6.51
N VAL A 359 -13.02 7.05 6.06
CA VAL A 359 -13.21 8.36 5.40
C VAL A 359 -12.69 9.48 6.30
N ILE A 360 -13.05 9.47 7.58
CA ILE A 360 -12.36 10.29 8.59
C ILE A 360 -11.16 9.48 9.07
N THR A 361 -9.98 9.81 8.53
CA THR A 361 -8.74 9.05 8.73
C THR A 361 -8.33 8.94 10.20
N TYR A 362 -7.60 7.89 10.56
CA TYR A 362 -7.07 7.68 11.91
C TYR A 362 -6.26 8.86 12.45
N ASP A 363 -5.48 9.53 11.61
CA ASP A 363 -4.66 10.70 11.99
C ASP A 363 -5.48 11.91 12.45
N VAL A 364 -6.71 12.03 11.95
CA VAL A 364 -7.61 13.15 12.22
C VAL A 364 -8.69 12.78 13.24
N TYR A 365 -8.90 11.48 13.50
CA TYR A 365 -9.90 10.96 14.45
C TYR A 365 -9.83 11.66 15.82
N SER A 366 -8.65 11.73 16.42
CA SER A 366 -8.45 12.31 17.76
C SER A 366 -8.81 13.80 17.80
N LYS A 367 -8.53 14.55 16.73
CA LYS A 367 -8.87 15.97 16.59
C LYS A 367 -10.37 16.19 16.50
N PHE A 368 -11.08 15.37 15.72
CA PHE A 368 -12.54 15.41 15.65
C PHE A 368 -13.20 15.10 17.01
N ILE A 369 -12.70 14.09 17.73
CA ILE A 369 -13.20 13.77 19.09
C ILE A 369 -12.96 14.92 20.07
N GLN A 370 -11.80 15.58 20.00
CA GLN A 370 -11.52 16.75 20.83
C GLN A 370 -12.43 17.94 20.47
N ALA A 371 -12.66 18.20 19.18
CA ALA A 371 -13.59 19.22 18.73
C ALA A 371 -15.00 18.98 19.28
N ALA A 372 -15.49 17.75 19.22
CA ALA A 372 -16.82 17.38 19.72
C ALA A 372 -17.00 17.58 21.24
N LYS A 373 -15.91 17.62 22.01
CA LYS A 373 -15.91 17.87 23.46
C LYS A 373 -16.00 19.36 23.81
N ILE A 374 -15.85 20.26 22.84
CA ILE A 374 -15.95 21.70 23.07
C ILE A 374 -17.40 22.10 23.35
N THR A 375 -17.63 22.80 24.45
CA THR A 375 -18.97 23.24 24.88
C THR A 375 -19.50 24.41 24.05
N ASN A 376 -18.62 25.34 23.65
CA ASN A 376 -19.02 26.49 22.84
C ASN A 376 -19.29 26.03 21.39
N PRO A 377 -20.49 26.27 20.84
CA PRO A 377 -20.87 25.79 19.51
C PRO A 377 -20.02 26.38 18.38
N ASP A 378 -19.67 27.66 18.44
CA ASP A 378 -18.89 28.33 17.38
C ASP A 378 -17.45 27.81 17.36
N ALA A 379 -16.83 27.73 18.55
CA ALA A 379 -15.47 27.19 18.70
C ALA A 379 -15.41 25.69 18.32
N ARG A 380 -16.50 24.95 18.56
CA ARG A 380 -16.62 23.55 18.14
C ARG A 380 -16.64 23.43 16.61
N LEU A 381 -17.43 24.25 15.92
CA LEU A 381 -17.48 24.24 14.46
C LEU A 381 -16.15 24.67 13.83
N GLU A 382 -15.48 25.67 14.40
CA GLU A 382 -14.15 26.10 13.96
C GLU A 382 -13.13 24.95 14.09
N ALA A 383 -13.08 24.27 15.23
CA ALA A 383 -12.20 23.11 15.43
C ALA A 383 -12.55 21.93 14.51
N MET A 384 -13.82 21.71 14.18
CA MET A 384 -14.23 20.71 13.20
C MET A 384 -13.76 21.06 11.79
N HIS A 385 -13.87 22.34 11.39
CA HIS A 385 -13.38 22.81 10.10
C HIS A 385 -11.85 22.66 9.98
N GLU A 386 -11.09 22.98 11.04
CA GLU A 386 -9.65 22.70 11.07
C GLU A 386 -9.33 21.21 10.90
N GLY A 387 -10.14 20.33 11.50
CA GLY A 387 -10.05 18.88 11.29
C GLY A 387 -10.25 18.48 9.83
N LEU A 388 -11.26 19.04 9.16
CA LEU A 388 -11.54 18.75 7.74
C LEU A 388 -10.36 19.12 6.83
N LEU A 389 -9.68 20.25 7.09
CA LEU A 389 -8.54 20.71 6.29
C LEU A 389 -7.31 19.79 6.38
N LEU A 390 -7.28 18.86 7.34
CA LEU A 390 -6.21 17.89 7.51
C LEU A 390 -6.48 16.56 6.79
N LEU A 391 -7.70 16.36 6.30
CA LEU A 391 -8.03 15.14 5.57
C LEU A 391 -7.30 15.12 4.22
N PRO A 392 -6.84 13.94 3.75
CA PRO A 392 -6.36 13.80 2.39
C PRO A 392 -7.46 14.22 1.39
N PRO A 393 -7.15 14.84 0.24
CA PRO A 393 -8.19 15.46 -0.55
C PRO A 393 -9.22 14.47 -1.14
N ALA A 394 -8.84 13.20 -1.38
CA ALA A 394 -9.79 12.14 -1.76
C ALA A 394 -10.81 11.83 -0.64
N HIS A 395 -10.35 11.87 0.62
CA HIS A 395 -11.21 11.68 1.79
C HIS A 395 -12.13 12.89 2.00
N TYR A 396 -11.57 14.11 1.88
CA TYR A 396 -12.33 15.35 1.99
C TYR A 396 -13.45 15.44 0.95
N GLU A 397 -13.16 15.24 -0.34
CA GLU A 397 -14.18 15.31 -1.40
C GLU A 397 -15.24 14.20 -1.29
N THR A 398 -14.82 13.00 -0.87
CA THR A 398 -15.76 11.90 -0.63
C THR A 398 -16.69 12.23 0.54
N LEU A 399 -16.15 12.77 1.63
CA LEU A 399 -16.91 13.18 2.81
C LEU A 399 -17.86 14.32 2.48
N ARG A 400 -17.38 15.37 1.82
CA ARG A 400 -18.17 16.54 1.40
C ARG A 400 -19.42 16.10 0.64
N TYR A 401 -19.24 15.36 -0.44
CA TYR A 401 -20.36 14.91 -1.27
C TYR A 401 -21.33 13.98 -0.52
N LEU A 402 -20.81 13.14 0.39
CA LEU A 402 -21.66 12.32 1.24
C LEU A 402 -22.47 13.20 2.21
N MET A 403 -21.86 14.21 2.84
CA MET A 403 -22.58 15.12 3.74
C MET A 403 -23.64 15.92 2.99
N THR A 404 -23.36 16.41 1.77
CA THR A 404 -24.36 17.07 0.91
C THR A 404 -25.56 16.14 0.64
N HIS A 405 -25.28 14.88 0.30
CA HIS A 405 -26.34 13.89 0.09
C HIS A 405 -27.17 13.64 1.35
N LEU A 406 -26.51 13.40 2.50
CA LEU A 406 -27.20 13.16 3.77
C LEU A 406 -28.01 14.37 4.22
N LYS A 407 -27.52 15.60 3.98
CA LYS A 407 -28.28 16.83 4.21
C LYS A 407 -29.56 16.86 3.38
N ARG A 408 -29.51 16.44 2.11
CA ARG A 408 -30.71 16.31 1.27
C ARG A 408 -31.66 15.26 1.81
N VAL A 409 -31.18 14.12 2.32
CA VAL A 409 -32.04 13.11 2.99
C VAL A 409 -32.80 13.72 4.17
N THR A 410 -32.15 14.56 4.99
CA THR A 410 -32.84 15.23 6.11
C THR A 410 -33.94 16.19 5.69
N MET A 411 -33.91 16.72 4.46
CA MET A 411 -35.00 17.57 3.95
C MET A 411 -36.31 16.80 3.71
N PHE A 412 -36.24 15.47 3.61
CA PHE A 412 -37.38 14.55 3.44
C PHE A 412 -37.73 13.82 4.75
N GLU A 413 -37.30 14.32 5.90
CA GLU A 413 -37.55 13.70 7.22
C GLU A 413 -39.04 13.41 7.47
N LYS A 414 -39.95 14.21 6.92
CA LYS A 414 -41.40 14.02 7.08
C LYS A 414 -41.89 12.68 6.50
N ASP A 415 -41.21 12.16 5.49
CA ASP A 415 -41.57 10.92 4.80
C ASP A 415 -40.64 9.77 5.23
N ASN A 416 -39.32 10.02 5.28
CA ASN A 416 -38.33 8.98 5.57
C ASN A 416 -38.01 8.80 7.07
N PHE A 417 -38.41 9.74 7.94
CA PHE A 417 -38.15 9.77 9.38
C PHE A 417 -36.66 9.79 9.79
N MET A 418 -35.78 10.29 8.92
CA MET A 418 -34.33 10.35 9.13
C MET A 418 -33.81 11.79 9.24
N ASN A 419 -33.71 12.30 10.47
CA ASN A 419 -32.95 13.52 10.78
C ASN A 419 -31.43 13.27 10.86
N ALA A 420 -30.67 14.37 11.01
CA ALA A 420 -29.22 14.36 11.17
C ALA A 420 -28.76 13.54 12.38
N GLU A 421 -29.52 13.54 13.48
CA GLU A 421 -29.19 12.73 14.66
C GLU A 421 -29.30 11.22 14.37
N ASN A 422 -30.39 10.79 13.73
CA ASN A 422 -30.62 9.41 13.32
C ASN A 422 -29.58 8.93 12.31
N LEU A 423 -29.23 9.77 11.32
CA LEU A 423 -28.17 9.48 10.36
C LEU A 423 -26.80 9.44 11.03
N GLY A 424 -26.54 10.29 12.02
CA GLY A 424 -25.32 10.28 12.81
C GLY A 424 -25.11 8.95 13.56
N ILE A 425 -26.18 8.30 14.03
CA ILE A 425 -26.10 6.97 14.66
C ILE A 425 -25.59 5.93 13.65
N VAL A 426 -26.07 5.99 12.42
CA VAL A 426 -25.73 5.02 11.36
C VAL A 426 -24.32 5.26 10.82
N PHE A 427 -23.99 6.51 10.51
CA PHE A 427 -22.75 6.86 9.82
C PHE A 427 -21.57 7.14 10.75
N GLY A 428 -21.80 7.47 12.03
CA GLY A 428 -20.73 7.62 13.04
C GLY A 428 -19.74 6.45 13.04
N PRO A 429 -20.17 5.22 13.34
CA PRO A 429 -19.28 4.05 13.34
C PRO A 429 -18.85 3.59 11.93
N THR A 430 -19.51 4.07 10.88
CA THR A 430 -19.18 3.72 9.48
C THR A 430 -18.03 4.58 8.95
N LEU A 431 -18.03 5.87 9.28
CA LEU A 431 -17.07 6.86 8.76
C LEU A 431 -15.86 7.08 9.68
N MET A 432 -15.99 6.72 10.96
CA MET A 432 -14.96 6.87 11.97
C MET A 432 -14.66 5.54 12.65
N GLN A 433 -13.38 5.24 12.82
CA GLN A 433 -12.92 4.10 13.60
C GLN A 433 -11.77 4.57 14.51
N PRO A 434 -11.77 4.18 15.80
CA PRO A 434 -10.65 4.49 16.67
C PRO A 434 -9.38 3.75 16.21
N PRO A 435 -8.19 4.38 16.32
CA PRO A 435 -6.93 3.74 15.95
C PRO A 435 -6.55 2.59 16.91
N ASP A 436 -7.01 2.65 18.16
CA ASP A 436 -6.72 1.65 19.20
C ASP A 436 -7.90 0.69 19.40
N GLN A 437 -7.62 -0.62 19.48
CA GLN A 437 -8.63 -1.65 19.77
C GLN A 437 -9.11 -1.67 21.24
N ASN A 438 -8.84 -0.63 22.02
CA ASN A 438 -9.25 -0.58 23.42
C ASN A 438 -10.77 -0.34 23.50
N THR A 439 -11.50 -1.39 23.86
CA THR A 439 -12.96 -1.46 23.81
C THR A 439 -13.64 -0.43 24.72
N LEU A 440 -13.06 -0.10 25.88
CA LEU A 440 -13.65 0.85 26.84
C LEU A 440 -13.57 2.31 26.37
N ALA A 441 -12.45 2.74 25.79
CA ALA A 441 -12.32 4.08 25.23
C ALA A 441 -13.23 4.26 24.00
N THR A 442 -13.32 3.21 23.17
CA THR A 442 -14.17 3.16 21.98
C THR A 442 -15.65 3.38 22.32
N LEU A 443 -16.16 2.75 23.39
CA LEU A 443 -17.56 2.89 23.81
C LEU A 443 -17.91 4.31 24.26
N ASN A 444 -16.97 4.99 24.93
CA ASN A 444 -17.16 6.39 25.35
C ASN A 444 -17.14 7.34 24.16
N ASP A 445 -16.34 7.05 23.14
CA ASP A 445 -16.21 7.88 21.95
C ASP A 445 -17.39 7.75 20.97
N MET A 446 -18.15 6.65 21.00
CA MET A 446 -19.30 6.46 20.08
C MET A 446 -20.32 7.59 20.14
N ARG A 447 -20.53 8.18 21.32
CA ARG A 447 -21.43 9.34 21.50
C ARG A 447 -20.92 10.56 20.72
N TYR A 448 -19.61 10.78 20.73
CA TYR A 448 -18.97 11.86 20.00
C TYR A 448 -18.92 11.58 18.50
N GLN A 449 -18.66 10.33 18.07
CA GLN A 449 -18.71 9.95 16.65
C GLN A 449 -20.08 10.27 16.03
N LYS A 450 -21.16 9.87 16.71
CA LYS A 450 -22.53 10.25 16.33
C LYS A 450 -22.69 11.77 16.20
N LEU A 451 -22.29 12.50 17.23
CA LEU A 451 -22.42 13.96 17.28
C LEU A 451 -21.63 14.65 16.17
N ILE A 452 -20.42 14.18 15.87
CA ILE A 452 -19.58 14.73 14.80
C ILE A 452 -20.28 14.61 13.46
N ILE A 453 -20.79 13.42 13.12
CA ILE A 453 -21.50 13.22 11.85
C ILE A 453 -22.78 14.05 11.81
N GLN A 454 -23.53 14.12 12.91
CA GLN A 454 -24.72 14.98 13.00
C GLN A 454 -24.36 16.44 12.68
N LEU A 455 -23.33 17.00 13.31
CA LEU A 455 -22.90 18.38 13.09
C LEU A 455 -22.37 18.62 11.67
N LEU A 456 -21.66 17.65 11.09
CA LEU A 456 -21.21 17.71 9.69
C LEU A 456 -22.40 17.75 8.71
N ILE A 457 -23.50 17.06 9.00
CA ILE A 457 -24.72 17.10 8.19
C ILE A 457 -25.46 18.44 8.43
N GLU A 458 -25.61 18.86 9.68
CA GLU A 458 -26.37 20.07 10.04
C GLU A 458 -25.74 21.34 9.45
N HIS A 459 -24.41 21.44 9.46
CA HIS A 459 -23.64 22.61 9.03
C HIS A 459 -22.82 22.37 7.76
N GLU A 460 -23.29 21.46 6.89
CA GLU A 460 -22.61 21.10 5.64
C GLU A 460 -22.28 22.31 4.77
N ASP A 461 -23.21 23.27 4.67
CA ASP A 461 -23.13 24.50 3.87
C ASP A 461 -22.08 25.51 4.37
N VAL A 462 -21.64 25.38 5.62
CA VAL A 462 -20.66 26.28 6.25
C VAL A 462 -19.28 25.62 6.34
N LEU A 463 -19.24 24.30 6.52
CA LEU A 463 -18.00 23.56 6.80
C LEU A 463 -17.22 23.16 5.54
N PHE A 464 -17.92 22.95 4.43
CA PHE A 464 -17.37 22.56 3.12
C PHE A 464 -17.63 23.65 2.08
#